data_AF-A0A5B1CKX4-F1
#
_entry.id   AF-A0A5B1CKX4-F1
#
_cell.length_a   1.000
_cell.length_b   1.000
_cell.length_c   1.000
_cell.angle_alpha   90.00
_cell.angle_beta   90.00
_cell.angle_gamma   90.00
#
_symmetry.space_group_name_H-M   'P 1'
#
loop_
_entity.id
_entity.type
_entity.pdbx_description
1 polymer ?
#
loop_
_entity_poly.entity_id
_entity_poly.type
_entity_poly.pdbx_seq_one_letter_code
_entity_poly.pdbx_strand_id
1 'polypeptide(L)'
;MTHSYLELAMRCATRVHFVSYEDMLSEPEQNLAHCFSWLGETVDAQIIAEAVERNRFERAQKNESSRQTDPNHNFFRRGTSGAGQDELSQKTLDRIHAETSELMKQARSRIASKSRFASVGQSSAA
;
A
#
# COMPACT_ATOMS: atom_id res chain seq x y z
N MET A 1 -0.98 -11.71 23.79
CA MET A 1 -1.33 -10.33 23.40
C MET A 1 -0.74 -10.06 22.04
N THR A 2 -1.58 -10.08 21.01
CA THR A 2 -1.16 -9.79 19.64
C THR A 2 -1.06 -8.27 19.51
N HIS A 3 0.16 -7.74 19.53
CA HIS A 3 0.36 -6.31 19.35
C HIS A 3 0.07 -5.98 17.89
N SER A 4 -0.99 -5.22 17.63
CA SER A 4 -1.26 -4.74 16.27
C SER A 4 -0.16 -3.76 15.87
N TYR A 5 0.24 -3.74 14.60
CA TYR A 5 1.12 -2.70 14.05
C TYR A 5 0.54 -1.29 14.27
N LEU A 6 -0.79 -1.16 14.37
CA LEU A 6 -1.44 0.09 14.76
C LEU A 6 -1.14 0.46 16.20
N GLU A 7 -1.15 -0.51 17.12
CA GLU A 7 -0.80 -0.28 18.53
C GLU A 7 0.67 0.06 18.69
N LEU A 8 1.55 -0.61 17.93
CA LEU A 8 2.98 -0.27 17.94
C LEU A 8 3.20 1.16 17.43
N ALA A 9 2.53 1.56 16.35
CA ALA A 9 2.56 2.95 15.87
C ALA A 9 1.93 3.96 16.85
N MET A 10 1.12 3.51 17.82
CA MET A 10 0.57 4.35 18.88
C MET A 10 1.48 4.47 20.09
N ARG A 11 2.25 3.42 20.40
CA ARG A 11 2.99 3.30 21.66
C ARG A 11 4.48 3.55 21.54
N CYS A 12 5.05 3.43 20.34
CA CYS A 12 6.48 3.61 20.11
C CYS A 12 6.77 5.02 19.57
N ALA A 13 7.91 5.58 19.98
CA ALA A 13 8.44 6.85 19.46
C ALA A 13 8.91 6.74 17.99
N THR A 14 8.95 5.53 17.43
CA THR A 14 9.34 5.27 16.05
C THR A 14 8.30 5.82 15.09
N ARG A 15 8.73 6.64 14.14
CA ARG A 15 7.88 7.12 13.04
C ARG A 15 7.52 5.94 12.14
N VAL A 16 6.23 5.76 11.87
CA VAL A 16 5.71 4.71 10.98
C VAL A 16 4.94 5.36 9.83
N HIS A 17 5.18 4.89 8.61
CA HIS A 17 4.43 5.29 7.41
C HIS A 17 3.50 4.18 6.95
N PHE A 18 2.20 4.44 6.93
CA PHE A 18 1.20 3.46 6.48
C PHE A 18 0.89 3.67 4.99
N VAL A 19 1.02 2.63 4.17
CA VAL A 19 0.67 2.66 2.75
C VAL A 19 -0.41 1.62 2.49
N SER A 20 -1.47 2.00 1.75
CA SER A 20 -2.50 1.05 1.29
C SER A 20 -2.10 0.47 -0.06
N TYR A 21 -2.38 -0.83 -0.23
CA TYR A 21 -2.20 -1.49 -1.51
C TYR A 21 -3.11 -0.91 -2.58
N GLU A 22 -4.36 -0.58 -2.22
CA GLU A 22 -5.35 0.03 -3.09
C GLU A 22 -4.87 1.41 -3.57
N ASP A 23 -4.34 2.24 -2.67
CA ASP A 23 -3.78 3.55 -3.02
C ASP A 23 -2.57 3.39 -3.97
N MET A 24 -1.70 2.40 -3.74
CA MET A 24 -0.59 2.10 -4.65
C MET A 24 -1.05 1.62 -6.03
N LEU A 25 -2.25 1.05 -6.15
CA LEU A 25 -2.81 0.68 -7.44
C LEU A 25 -3.46 1.87 -8.16
N SER A 26 -4.18 2.73 -7.43
CA SER A 26 -4.91 3.86 -8.04
C SER A 26 -4.02 5.06 -8.34
N GLU A 27 -3.04 5.34 -7.47
CA GLU A 27 -2.17 6.52 -7.52
C GLU A 27 -0.70 6.14 -7.23
N PRO A 28 -0.08 5.26 -8.04
CA PRO A 28 1.24 4.69 -7.74
C PRO A 28 2.35 5.75 -7.64
N GLU A 29 2.40 6.72 -8.55
CA GLU A 29 3.44 7.75 -8.57
C GLU A 29 3.35 8.64 -7.32
N GLN A 30 2.13 9.07 -6.96
CA GLN A 30 1.91 9.90 -5.78
C GLN A 30 2.25 9.16 -4.50
N ASN A 31 1.86 7.89 -4.38
CA ASN A 31 2.20 7.08 -3.21
C ASN A 31 3.71 6.85 -3.09
N LEU A 32 4.39 6.57 -4.20
CA LEU A 32 5.84 6.39 -4.20
C LEU A 32 6.57 7.69 -3.83
N ALA A 33 6.14 8.83 -4.37
CA ALA A 33 6.69 10.14 -4.02
C ALA A 33 6.51 10.45 -2.52
N HIS A 34 5.33 10.13 -1.94
CA HIS A 34 5.09 10.27 -0.51
C HIS A 34 6.01 9.38 0.34
N CYS A 35 6.32 8.16 -0.10
CA CYS A 35 7.28 7.29 0.58
C CYS A 35 8.67 7.93 0.63
N PHE A 36 9.17 8.48 -0.49
CA PHE A 36 10.46 9.19 -0.50
C PHE A 36 10.44 10.44 0.37
N SER A 37 9.40 11.26 0.27
CA SER A 37 9.25 12.45 1.12
C SER A 37 9.24 12.09 2.61
N TRP A 38 8.58 10.99 2.99
CA TRP A 38 8.58 10.51 4.37
C TRP A 38 9.97 10.05 4.85
N LEU A 39 10.77 9.49 3.94
CA LEU A 39 12.18 9.16 4.19
C LEU A 39 13.09 10.39 4.24
N GLY A 40 12.57 11.59 3.96
CA GLY A 40 13.33 12.84 3.91
C GLY A 40 13.99 13.11 2.56
N GLU A 41 13.61 12.37 1.53
CA GLU A 41 14.19 12.47 0.19
C GLU A 41 13.23 13.17 -0.78
N THR A 42 13.79 14.00 -1.65
CA THR A 42 13.06 14.58 -2.78
C THR A 42 13.57 13.93 -4.06
N VAL A 43 12.67 13.30 -4.82
CA VAL A 43 13.01 12.59 -6.04
C VAL A 43 12.29 13.23 -7.21
N ASP A 44 12.97 13.34 -8.34
CA ASP A 44 12.41 13.88 -9.57
C ASP A 44 11.20 13.07 -10.05
N ALA A 45 10.17 13.76 -10.55
CA ALA A 45 8.93 13.14 -10.98
C ALA A 45 9.12 12.14 -12.14
N GLN A 46 10.10 12.37 -13.02
CA GLN A 46 10.41 11.44 -14.11
C GLN A 46 11.03 10.14 -13.59
N ILE A 47 11.89 10.24 -12.56
CA ILE A 47 12.47 9.06 -11.90
C ILE A 47 11.36 8.25 -11.21
N ILE A 48 10.41 8.92 -10.54
CA ILE A 48 9.25 8.26 -9.92
C ILE A 48 8.41 7.53 -10.97
N ALA A 49 8.06 8.22 -12.07
CA ALA A 49 7.27 7.63 -13.15
C ALA A 49 7.98 6.43 -13.79
N GLU A 50 9.29 6.53 -14.02
CA GLU A 50 10.08 5.42 -14.54
C GLU A 50 10.14 4.24 -13.56
N ALA A 51 10.30 4.51 -12.27
CA ALA A 51 10.29 3.47 -11.24
C ALA A 51 8.95 2.74 -11.19
N VAL A 52 7.83 3.46 -11.23
CA VAL A 52 6.48 2.87 -11.30
C VAL A 52 6.34 2.01 -12.56
N GLU A 53 6.70 2.55 -13.71
CA GLU A 53 6.61 1.85 -15.00
C GLU A 53 7.42 0.55 -15.01
N ARG A 54 8.65 0.55 -14.47
CA ARG A 54 9.50 -0.64 -14.37
C ARG A 54 8.96 -1.70 -13.40
N ASN A 55 8.13 -1.30 -12.43
CA ASN A 55 7.56 -2.17 -11.40
C ASN A 55 6.09 -2.54 -11.65
N ARG A 56 5.54 -2.25 -12.84
CA ARG A 56 4.21 -2.71 -13.22
C ARG A 56 4.09 -4.23 -13.09
N PHE A 57 2.91 -4.67 -12.66
CA PHE A 57 2.63 -6.09 -12.37
C PHE A 57 2.94 -6.99 -13.57
N GLU A 58 2.57 -6.58 -14.78
CA GLU A 58 2.80 -7.34 -16.01
C GLU A 58 4.29 -7.55 -16.30
N ARG A 59 5.11 -6.54 -15.98
CA ARG A 59 6.57 -6.63 -16.14
C ARG A 59 7.18 -7.52 -15.06
N ALA A 60 6.69 -7.40 -13.82
CA ALA A 60 7.11 -8.25 -12.71
C ALA A 60 6.79 -9.74 -12.99
N GLN A 61 5.58 -10.03 -13.46
CA GLN A 61 5.14 -11.36 -13.85
C GLN A 61 5.98 -11.92 -15.01
N LYS A 62 6.22 -11.13 -16.06
CA LYS A 62 7.08 -11.53 -17.18
C LYS A 62 8.51 -11.86 -16.72
N ASN A 63 9.06 -11.07 -15.81
CA ASN A 63 10.39 -11.29 -15.25
C ASN A 63 10.44 -12.56 -14.38
N GLU A 64 9.38 -12.83 -13.62
CA GLU A 64 9.26 -14.07 -12.84
C GLU A 64 9.27 -15.31 -13.73
N SER A 65 8.42 -15.35 -14.76
CA SER A 65 8.34 -16.50 -15.67
C SER A 65 9.66 -16.79 -16.38
N SER A 66 10.48 -15.76 -16.63
CA SER A 66 11.82 -15.93 -17.23
C SER A 66 12.86 -16.54 -16.28
N ARG A 67 12.61 -16.51 -14.97
CA ARG A 67 13.54 -16.95 -13.90
C ARG A 67 13.06 -18.21 -13.17
N GLN A 68 11.86 -18.70 -13.48
CA GLN A 68 11.24 -19.79 -12.74
C GLN A 68 11.77 -21.16 -13.13
N THR A 69 12.04 -21.99 -12.13
CA THR A 69 12.43 -23.40 -12.28
C THR A 69 11.25 -24.35 -12.13
N ASP A 70 10.17 -23.94 -11.47
CA ASP A 70 8.92 -24.70 -11.34
C ASP A 70 7.77 -23.98 -12.07
N PRO A 71 7.23 -24.54 -13.17
CA PRO A 71 6.15 -23.93 -13.93
C PRO A 71 4.80 -23.93 -13.21
N ASN A 72 4.66 -24.63 -12.09
CA ASN A 72 3.41 -24.70 -11.32
C ASN A 72 3.33 -23.67 -10.19
N HIS A 73 4.45 -23.04 -9.85
CA HIS A 73 4.45 -21.93 -8.89
C HIS A 73 4.27 -20.63 -9.67
N ASN A 74 3.45 -19.70 -9.18
CA ASN A 74 3.38 -18.34 -9.73
C ASN A 74 3.19 -17.40 -8.54
N PHE A 75 4.23 -16.63 -8.20
CA PHE A 75 4.18 -15.64 -7.13
C PHE A 75 3.26 -14.49 -7.53
N PHE A 76 3.37 -14.00 -8.76
CA PHE A 76 2.49 -12.96 -9.30
C PHE A 76 1.23 -13.58 -9.95
N ARG A 77 0.14 -13.68 -9.18
CA ARG A 77 -1.11 -14.33 -9.63
C ARG A 77 -2.05 -13.43 -10.45
N ARG A 78 -2.54 -12.31 -9.88
CA ARG A 78 -3.59 -11.47 -10.53
C ARG A 78 -3.33 -9.97 -10.53
N GLY A 79 -2.59 -9.43 -9.56
CA GLY A 79 -2.27 -7.99 -9.52
C GLY A 79 -3.48 -7.07 -9.34
N THR A 80 -4.64 -7.60 -8.93
CA THR A 80 -5.89 -6.84 -8.78
C THR A 80 -6.35 -6.83 -7.32
N SER A 81 -7.02 -5.75 -6.92
CA SER A 81 -7.75 -5.68 -5.66
C SER A 81 -9.13 -6.33 -5.79
N GLY A 82 -9.73 -6.71 -4.65
CA GLY A 82 -11.12 -7.16 -4.60
C GLY A 82 -11.38 -8.63 -4.95
N ALA A 83 -10.41 -9.38 -5.47
CA ALA A 83 -10.57 -10.79 -5.86
C ALA A 83 -11.15 -11.72 -4.77
N GLY A 84 -10.95 -11.37 -3.49
CA GLY A 84 -11.54 -12.11 -2.38
C GLY A 84 -13.07 -12.07 -2.34
N GLN A 85 -13.72 -11.06 -2.92
CA GLN A 85 -15.19 -10.98 -2.97
C GLN A 85 -15.77 -12.04 -3.91
N ASP A 86 -15.06 -12.35 -5.00
CA ASP A 86 -15.48 -13.37 -5.97
C ASP A 86 -15.16 -14.80 -5.50
N GLU A 87 -14.17 -14.96 -4.61
CA GLU A 87 -13.68 -16.26 -4.13
C GLU A 87 -14.37 -16.74 -2.85
N LEU A 88 -14.92 -15.83 -2.05
CA LEU A 88 -15.47 -16.14 -0.74
C LEU A 88 -16.98 -16.15 -0.75
N SER A 89 -17.57 -17.09 0.00
CA SER A 89 -19.02 -17.08 0.22
C SER A 89 -19.46 -15.82 0.97
N GLN A 90 -20.68 -15.35 0.71
CA GLN A 90 -21.25 -14.19 1.41
C GLN A 90 -21.19 -14.34 2.94
N LYS A 91 -21.49 -15.54 3.46
CA LYS A 91 -21.40 -15.84 4.90
C LYS A 91 -19.99 -15.63 5.46
N THR A 92 -18.96 -15.97 4.69
CA THR A 92 -17.56 -15.76 5.07
C THR A 92 -17.21 -14.28 5.05
N LEU A 93 -17.63 -13.55 4.02
CA LEU A 93 -17.44 -12.10 3.91
C LEU A 93 -18.09 -11.36 5.08
N ASP A 94 -19.35 -11.69 5.40
CA ASP A 94 -20.09 -11.10 6.51
C ASP A 94 -19.36 -11.31 7.84
N ARG A 95 -18.84 -12.52 8.06
CA ARG A 95 -18.05 -12.85 9.25
C ARG A 95 -16.76 -12.03 9.32
N ILE A 96 -15.99 -11.97 8.23
CA ILE A 96 -14.76 -11.17 8.17
C ILE A 96 -15.07 -9.71 8.46
N HIS A 97 -16.13 -9.15 7.88
CA HIS A 97 -16.55 -7.78 8.11
C HIS A 97 -16.90 -7.54 9.58
N ALA A 98 -17.69 -8.43 10.19
CA ALA A 98 -18.06 -8.33 11.59
C ALA A 98 -16.83 -8.36 12.52
N GLU A 99 -15.87 -9.25 12.26
CA GLU A 99 -14.67 -9.43 13.10
C GLU A 99 -13.60 -8.34 12.87
N THR A 100 -13.56 -7.69 11.70
CA THR A 100 -12.46 -6.76 11.34
C THR A 100 -12.87 -5.29 11.21
N SER A 101 -14.16 -4.97 11.25
CA SER A 101 -14.69 -3.62 11.02
C SER A 101 -13.99 -2.52 11.82
N GLU A 102 -13.81 -2.71 13.13
CA GLU A 102 -13.15 -1.73 14.00
C GLU A 102 -11.66 -1.56 13.67
N LEU A 103 -10.95 -2.66 13.38
CA LEU A 103 -9.56 -2.61 12.96
C LEU A 103 -9.41 -1.81 11.65
N MET A 104 -10.29 -2.08 10.68
CA MET A 104 -10.29 -1.39 9.38
C MET A 104 -10.63 0.10 9.52
N LYS A 105 -11.56 0.45 10.40
CA LYS A 105 -11.90 1.84 10.72
C LYS A 105 -10.69 2.60 11.30
N GLN A 106 -9.96 1.97 12.22
CA GLN A 106 -8.74 2.55 12.80
C GLN A 106 -7.64 2.73 11.74
N ALA A 107 -7.40 1.71 10.91
CA ALA A 107 -6.43 1.77 9.83
C ALA A 107 -6.75 2.88 8.82
N ARG A 108 -8.01 2.97 8.36
CA ARG A 108 -8.47 4.02 7.43
C ARG A 108 -8.33 5.41 8.00
N SER A 109 -8.64 5.61 9.28
CA SER A 109 -8.50 6.90 9.94
C SER A 109 -7.05 7.39 9.93
N ARG A 110 -6.08 6.48 10.06
CA ARG A 110 -4.65 6.78 9.96
C ARG A 110 -4.23 7.14 8.54
N ILE A 111 -4.67 6.39 7.54
CA ILE A 111 -4.37 6.69 6.13
C ILE A 111 -4.96 8.05 5.76
N ALA A 112 -6.23 8.32 6.09
CA ALA A 112 -6.89 9.59 5.81
C ALA A 112 -6.21 10.80 6.49
N SER A 113 -5.64 10.61 7.69
CA SER A 113 -4.89 11.67 8.37
C SER A 113 -3.59 12.07 7.64
N LYS A 114 -3.03 11.21 6.77
CA LYS A 114 -1.86 11.54 5.92
C LYS A 114 -2.15 12.69 4.95
N SER A 115 -3.34 12.71 4.35
CA SER A 115 -3.71 13.72 3.34
C SER A 115 -3.69 15.16 3.86
N ARG A 116 -3.78 15.37 5.18
CA ARG A 116 -3.77 16.72 5.77
C ARG A 116 -2.38 17.26 6.11
N PHE A 117 -1.37 16.40 6.27
CA PHE A 117 -0.01 16.87 6.62
C PHE A 117 0.83 17.22 5.39
N ALA A 118 0.55 16.62 4.23
CA ALA A 118 1.24 16.96 2.98
C ALA A 118 0.97 18.41 2.51
N SER A 119 -0.15 19.02 2.90
CA SER A 119 -0.52 20.39 2.50
C SER A 119 0.06 21.50 3.38
N VAL A 120 0.54 21.19 4.59
CA VAL A 120 1.04 22.21 5.54
C VAL A 120 2.50 22.60 5.26
N GLY A 121 3.27 21.74 4.58
CA GLY A 121 4.70 21.97 4.28
C GLY A 121 5.00 22.91 3.12
N GLN A 122 4.01 23.34 2.33
CA GLN A 122 4.24 24.18 1.14
C GLN A 122 4.06 25.69 1.37
N SER A 123 3.74 26.15 2.58
CA SER A 123 3.41 27.57 2.85
C SER A 123 4.54 28.42 3.44
N SER A 124 5.81 27.98 3.41
CA SER A 124 6.94 28.74 3.99
C SER A 124 8.13 28.89 3.04
N ALA A 125 7.85 29.28 1.80
CA ALA A 125 8.87 29.80 0.88
C ALA A 125 8.24 30.91 0.02
N ALA A 126 8.15 32.10 0.59
CA ALA A 126 7.90 33.36 -0.12
C ALA A 126 8.82 34.43 0.48
#